data_AF-A0A7W8V4X4-F1
#
_entry.id   AF-A0A7W8V4X4-F1
#
_cell.length_a   1.000
_cell.length_b   1.000
_cell.length_c   1.000
_cell.angle_alpha   90.00
_cell.angle_beta   90.00
_cell.angle_gamma   90.00
#
_symmetry.space_group_name_H-M   'P 1'
#
loop_
_entity.id
_entity.type
_entity.pdbx_description
1 polymer ?
#
loop_
_entity_poly.entity_id
_entity_poly.type
_entity_poly.pdbx_seq_one_letter_code
_entity_poly.pdbx_strand_id
1 'polypeptide(L)'
;MFAPYDEFARGAKLAADEAKLPSKLRIYSADISTADIEAIRAPGSAWVATAATNPAVVGAVSVRAAALLVAGQDPGHHIVVKPTLITRDDLVRNDIKTIADLGAKFPAFRSSDAATAAWIPAAQ
;
A
#
# COMPACT_ATOMS: atom_id res chain seq x y z
N MET A 1 16.62 -1.57 8.60
CA MET A 1 16.73 -0.44 7.66
C MET A 1 15.32 0.01 7.27
N PHE A 2 15.17 1.29 6.92
CA PHE A 2 13.91 1.85 6.45
C PHE A 2 14.05 2.33 5.00
N ALA A 3 13.12 1.93 4.13
CA ALA A 3 13.04 2.34 2.73
C ALA A 3 11.75 3.13 2.50
N PRO A 4 11.80 4.45 2.24
CA PRO A 4 10.61 5.28 2.10
C PRO A 4 9.85 5.09 0.76
N TYR A 5 10.23 4.10 -0.05
CA TYR A 5 9.60 3.73 -1.32
C TYR A 5 9.89 2.25 -1.60
N ASP A 6 8.93 1.54 -2.19
CA ASP A 6 9.01 0.08 -2.42
C ASP A 6 10.16 -0.32 -3.35
N GLU A 7 10.53 0.49 -4.36
CA GLU A 7 11.68 0.22 -5.22
C GLU A 7 13.01 0.20 -4.45
N PHE A 8 13.16 1.09 -3.47
CA PHE A 8 14.34 1.07 -2.60
C PHE A 8 14.35 -0.17 -1.71
N ALA A 9 13.19 -0.62 -1.24
CA ALA A 9 13.06 -1.84 -0.47
C ALA A 9 13.35 -3.09 -1.32
N ARG A 10 12.89 -3.13 -2.58
CA ARG A 10 13.23 -4.18 -3.56
C ARG A 10 14.73 -4.26 -3.78
N GLY A 11 15.40 -3.13 -4.03
CA GLY A 11 16.85 -3.08 -4.18
C GLY A 11 17.60 -3.56 -2.92
N ALA A 12 17.17 -3.11 -1.74
CA ALA A 12 17.77 -3.54 -0.47
C ALA A 12 17.58 -5.04 -0.20
N LYS A 13 16.41 -5.59 -0.53
CA LYS A 13 16.13 -7.03 -0.42
C LYS A 13 17.04 -7.81 -1.36
N LEU A 14 17.16 -7.39 -2.63
CA LEU A 14 18.03 -8.06 -3.61
C LEU A 14 19.47 -8.11 -3.10
N ALA A 15 20.00 -6.98 -2.63
CA ALA A 15 21.35 -6.92 -2.06
C ALA A 15 21.51 -7.81 -0.81
N ALA A 16 20.50 -7.85 0.07
CA ALA A 16 20.51 -8.69 1.26
C ALA A 16 20.56 -10.19 0.90
N ASP A 17 19.80 -10.60 -0.11
CA ASP A 17 19.75 -11.98 -0.59
C ASP A 17 21.08 -12.37 -1.27
N GLU A 18 21.61 -11.54 -2.16
CA GLU A 18 22.90 -11.76 -2.83
C GLU A 18 24.06 -11.84 -1.84
N ALA A 19 24.05 -10.98 -0.81
CA ALA A 19 25.04 -10.99 0.26
C ALA A 19 24.86 -12.14 1.27
N LYS A 20 23.77 -12.92 1.16
CA LYS A 20 23.40 -13.98 2.12
C LYS A 20 23.23 -13.47 3.55
N LEU A 21 22.62 -12.29 3.69
CA LEU A 21 22.37 -11.62 4.97
C LEU A 21 20.88 -11.48 5.37
N PRO A 22 19.90 -12.23 4.83
CA PRO A 22 18.50 -11.94 5.12
C PRO A 22 18.11 -12.17 6.59
N SER A 23 18.85 -13.02 7.31
CA SER A 23 18.67 -13.24 8.75
C SER A 23 19.31 -12.16 9.64
N LYS A 24 20.15 -11.30 9.08
CA LYS A 24 20.91 -10.27 9.82
C LYS A 24 20.30 -8.88 9.77
N LEU A 25 19.27 -8.68 8.96
CA LEU A 25 18.61 -7.38 8.83
C LEU A 25 17.10 -7.51 8.67
N ARG A 26 16.42 -6.40 8.93
CA ARG A 26 14.98 -6.26 8.76
C ARG A 26 14.73 -5.02 7.88
N ILE A 27 13.92 -5.19 6.85
CA ILE A 27 13.50 -4.12 5.94
C ILE A 27 12.07 -3.72 6.34
N TYR A 28 11.92 -2.45 6.67
CA TYR A 28 10.66 -1.76 6.85
C TYR A 28 10.52 -0.75 5.71
N SER A 29 9.35 -0.64 5.11
CA SER A 29 9.19 0.23 3.93
C SER A 29 7.89 1.04 3.91
N ALA A 30 7.76 1.87 2.88
CA ALA A 30 6.49 2.40 2.41
C ALA A 30 6.09 1.73 1.08
N ASP A 31 4.81 1.87 0.73
CA ASP A 31 4.18 1.39 -0.50
C ASP A 31 4.09 -0.14 -0.64
N ILE A 32 3.28 -0.58 -1.60
CA ILE A 32 3.07 -1.99 -1.88
C ILE A 32 2.52 -2.22 -3.29
N SER A 33 3.00 -3.27 -3.93
CA SER A 33 2.49 -3.85 -5.16
C SER A 33 2.29 -5.36 -5.02
N THR A 34 1.69 -6.01 -6.02
CA THR A 34 1.62 -7.49 -6.05
C THR A 34 3.02 -8.13 -6.05
N ALA A 35 4.01 -7.50 -6.70
CA ALA A 35 5.39 -7.98 -6.69
C ALA A 35 6.02 -7.87 -5.29
N ASP A 36 5.68 -6.84 -4.53
CA ASP A 36 6.16 -6.71 -3.14
C ASP A 36 5.54 -7.73 -2.22
N ILE A 37 4.25 -8.03 -2.39
CA ILE A 37 3.58 -9.09 -1.64
C ILE A 37 4.31 -10.41 -1.85
N GLU A 38 4.70 -10.73 -3.09
CA GLU A 38 5.51 -11.90 -3.40
C GLU A 38 6.89 -11.85 -2.70
N ALA A 39 7.59 -10.73 -2.82
CA ALA A 39 8.92 -10.54 -2.23
C ALA A 39 8.93 -10.58 -0.69
N ILE A 40 7.91 -10.03 -0.03
CA ILE A 40 7.72 -10.06 1.42
C ILE A 40 7.41 -11.49 1.89
N ARG A 41 6.54 -12.21 1.16
CA ARG A 41 6.12 -13.58 1.53
C ARG A 41 7.22 -14.61 1.34
N ALA A 42 8.21 -14.35 0.50
CA ALA A 42 9.31 -15.26 0.23
C ALA A 42 9.87 -15.89 1.52
N PRO A 43 10.20 -17.20 1.52
CA PRO A 43 10.78 -17.86 2.69
C PRO A 43 12.04 -17.14 3.18
N GLY A 44 12.10 -16.83 4.47
CA GLY A 44 13.24 -16.15 5.06
C GLY A 44 13.43 -14.69 4.62
N SER A 45 12.46 -14.07 3.95
CA SER A 45 12.57 -12.68 3.50
C SER A 45 12.93 -11.73 4.65
N ALA A 46 13.91 -10.87 4.40
CA ALA A 46 14.30 -9.79 5.32
C ALA A 46 13.24 -8.68 5.39
N TRP A 47 12.33 -8.62 4.42
CA TRP A 47 11.27 -7.62 4.35
C TRP A 47 10.10 -8.02 5.22
N VAL A 48 9.93 -7.31 6.33
CA VAL A 48 9.03 -7.72 7.41
C VAL A 48 7.79 -6.87 7.55
N ALA A 49 7.79 -5.62 7.07
CA ALA A 49 6.61 -4.78 7.06
C ALA A 49 6.71 -3.64 6.04
N THR A 50 5.54 -3.18 5.59
CA THR A 50 5.37 -1.95 4.82
C THR A 50 4.16 -1.15 5.32
N ALA A 51 4.23 0.17 5.25
CA ALA A 51 3.07 1.04 5.42
C ALA A 51 2.62 1.55 4.04
N ALA A 52 1.38 1.27 3.65
CA ALA A 52 0.94 1.56 2.28
C ALA A 52 -0.49 2.08 2.20
N THR A 53 -0.77 2.78 1.11
CA THR A 53 -2.13 3.04 0.63
C THR A 53 -2.36 2.20 -0.63
N ASN A 54 -3.61 2.02 -1.02
CA ASN A 54 -3.91 1.41 -2.31
C ASN A 54 -3.79 2.47 -3.41
N PRO A 55 -2.87 2.32 -4.37
CA PRO A 55 -2.65 3.32 -5.41
C PRO A 55 -3.89 3.57 -6.28
N ALA A 56 -4.75 2.56 -6.46
CA ALA A 56 -6.03 2.73 -7.16
C ALA A 56 -7.00 3.63 -6.37
N VAL A 57 -7.04 3.49 -5.05
CA VAL A 57 -7.86 4.36 -4.18
C VAL A 57 -7.32 5.78 -4.17
N VAL A 58 -6.00 5.96 -4.13
CA VAL A 58 -5.36 7.29 -4.26
C VAL A 58 -5.75 7.94 -5.60
N GLY A 59 -5.63 7.21 -6.71
CA GLY A 59 -6.06 7.70 -8.02
C GLY A 59 -7.54 8.10 -8.06
N ALA A 60 -8.42 7.28 -7.50
CA ALA A 60 -9.84 7.59 -7.40
C ALA A 60 -10.12 8.84 -6.55
N VAL A 61 -9.45 8.99 -5.40
CA VAL A 61 -9.54 10.19 -4.55
C VAL A 61 -9.09 11.44 -5.32
N SER A 62 -7.98 11.37 -6.06
CA SER A 62 -7.49 12.49 -6.87
C SER A 62 -8.48 12.93 -7.95
N VAL A 63 -9.09 11.98 -8.67
CA VAL A 63 -10.10 12.29 -9.69
C VAL A 63 -11.36 12.89 -9.05
N ARG A 64 -11.81 12.35 -7.91
CA ARG A 64 -12.95 12.92 -7.19
C ARG A 64 -12.68 14.34 -6.70
N ALA A 65 -11.49 14.61 -6.17
CA ALA A 65 -11.09 15.95 -5.74
C ALA A 65 -11.12 16.96 -6.90
N ALA A 66 -10.62 16.57 -8.07
CA ALA A 66 -10.72 17.40 -9.28
C ALA A 66 -12.18 17.62 -9.71
N ALA A 67 -13.03 16.60 -9.63
CA ALA A 67 -14.45 16.71 -9.96
C ALA A 67 -15.21 17.65 -9.01
N LEU A 68 -14.88 17.64 -7.71
CA LEU A 68 -15.41 18.60 -6.74
C LEU A 68 -15.06 20.03 -7.13
N LEU A 69 -13.81 20.29 -7.50
CA LEU A 69 -13.38 21.62 -7.94
C LEU A 69 -14.12 22.09 -9.20
N VAL A 70 -14.32 21.20 -10.18
CA VAL A 70 -15.13 21.49 -11.38
C VAL A 70 -16.57 21.83 -11.02
N ALA A 71 -17.13 21.16 -10.01
CA ALA A 71 -18.47 21.43 -9.49
C ALA A 71 -18.55 22.67 -8.57
N GLY A 72 -17.45 23.41 -8.38
CA GLY A 72 -17.38 24.57 -7.48
C GLY A 72 -17.41 24.21 -5.99
N GLN A 73 -17.10 22.95 -5.64
CA GLN A 73 -17.03 22.45 -4.27
C GLN A 73 -15.57 22.37 -3.80
N ASP A 74 -15.31 22.74 -2.55
CA ASP A 74 -13.98 22.66 -1.95
C ASP A 74 -13.69 21.24 -1.42
N PRO A 75 -12.71 20.50 -1.99
CA PRO A 75 -12.33 19.18 -1.48
C PRO A 75 -11.47 19.25 -0.21
N GLY A 76 -11.10 20.46 0.24
CA GLY A 76 -10.23 20.72 1.39
C GLY A 76 -8.75 20.83 1.02
N HIS A 77 -7.99 21.57 1.82
CA HIS A 77 -6.55 21.79 1.62
C HIS A 77 -5.70 20.53 1.90
N HIS A 78 -6.19 19.62 2.76
CA HIS A 78 -5.52 18.37 3.08
C HIS A 78 -6.47 17.19 2.84
N ILE A 79 -6.22 16.47 1.76
CA ILE A 79 -6.97 15.26 1.39
C ILE A 79 -6.13 14.05 1.78
N VAL A 80 -6.52 13.35 2.83
CA VAL A 80 -5.74 12.25 3.40
C VAL A 80 -6.34 10.90 3.02
N VAL A 81 -5.54 10.07 2.35
CA VAL A 81 -5.81 8.63 2.20
C VAL A 81 -5.09 7.91 3.33
N LYS A 82 -5.83 7.26 4.21
CA LYS A 82 -5.27 6.62 5.41
C LYS A 82 -4.42 5.41 5.01
N PRO A 83 -3.12 5.37 5.39
CA PRO A 83 -2.29 4.20 5.13
C PRO A 83 -2.63 3.05 6.09
N THR A 84 -2.28 1.84 5.70
CA THR A 84 -2.41 0.62 6.49
C THR A 84 -1.02 0.02 6.70
N LEU A 85 -0.75 -0.44 7.93
CA LEU A 85 0.43 -1.27 8.21
C LEU A 85 0.15 -2.70 7.72
N ILE A 86 1.06 -3.24 6.92
CA ILE A 86 1.01 -4.58 6.37
C ILE A 86 2.29 -5.30 6.77
N THR A 87 2.19 -6.32 7.61
CA THR A 87 3.34 -7.14 8.01
C THR A 87 3.46 -8.39 7.15
N ARG A 88 4.66 -8.99 7.10
CA ARG A 88 4.86 -10.29 6.48
C ARG A 88 3.94 -11.35 7.07
N ASP A 89 3.72 -11.30 8.38
CA ASP A 89 2.85 -12.23 9.09
C ASP A 89 1.39 -12.09 8.65
N ASP A 90 0.92 -10.86 8.42
CA ASP A 90 -0.41 -10.61 7.85
C ASP A 90 -0.56 -11.30 6.50
N LEU A 91 0.44 -11.14 5.61
CA LEU A 91 0.40 -11.69 4.25
C LEU A 91 0.47 -13.21 4.21
N VAL A 92 1.32 -13.82 5.07
CA VAL A 92 1.50 -15.27 5.12
C VAL A 92 0.29 -15.94 5.79
N ARG A 93 -0.16 -15.45 6.95
CA ARG A 93 -1.25 -16.08 7.71
C ARG A 93 -2.60 -15.98 7.00
N ASN A 94 -2.83 -14.93 6.23
CA ASN A 94 -4.08 -14.72 5.49
C ASN A 94 -4.01 -15.20 4.02
N ASP A 95 -2.89 -15.81 3.61
CA ASP A 95 -2.63 -16.25 2.23
C ASP A 95 -2.88 -15.16 1.16
N ILE A 96 -2.49 -13.92 1.46
CA ILE A 96 -2.65 -12.77 0.57
C ILE A 96 -1.56 -12.83 -0.49
N LYS A 97 -1.91 -12.94 -1.77
CA LYS A 97 -0.93 -13.02 -2.87
C LYS A 97 -0.91 -11.78 -3.75
N THR A 98 -1.98 -10.99 -3.70
CA THR A 98 -2.19 -9.85 -4.59
C THR A 98 -2.74 -8.63 -3.84
N ILE A 99 -2.67 -7.46 -4.47
CA ILE A 99 -3.35 -6.25 -3.98
C ILE A 99 -4.87 -6.48 -3.85
N ALA A 100 -5.46 -7.29 -4.72
CA ALA A 100 -6.88 -7.63 -4.64
C ALA A 100 -7.20 -8.44 -3.38
N ASP A 101 -6.39 -9.47 -3.08
CA ASP A 101 -6.53 -10.26 -1.85
C ASP A 101 -6.35 -9.37 -0.61
N LEU A 102 -5.39 -8.44 -0.67
CA LEU A 102 -5.12 -7.50 0.41
C LEU A 102 -6.33 -6.60 0.65
N GLY A 103 -6.92 -6.02 -0.40
CA GLY A 103 -8.14 -5.22 -0.30
C GLY A 103 -9.35 -6.02 0.19
N ALA A 104 -9.43 -7.31 -0.14
CA ALA A 104 -10.50 -8.19 0.35
C ALA A 104 -10.36 -8.52 1.85
N LYS A 105 -9.11 -8.65 2.33
CA LYS A 105 -8.81 -8.97 3.75
C LYS A 105 -8.73 -7.73 4.65
N PHE A 106 -8.35 -6.59 4.09
CA PHE A 106 -8.17 -5.33 4.81
C PHE A 106 -9.10 -4.26 4.23
N PRO A 107 -10.34 -4.14 4.73
CA PRO A 107 -11.32 -3.18 4.20
C PRO A 107 -10.83 -1.73 4.19
N ALA A 108 -10.01 -1.35 5.18
CA ALA A 108 -9.38 -0.04 5.25
C ALA A 108 -8.44 0.27 4.08
N PHE A 109 -7.95 -0.76 3.39
CA PHE A 109 -7.10 -0.66 2.20
C PHE A 109 -7.91 -0.57 0.89
N ARG A 110 -9.22 -0.87 0.94
CA ARG A 110 -10.07 -0.95 -0.26
C ARG A 110 -10.75 0.37 -0.63
N SER A 111 -11.01 1.25 0.33
CA SER A 111 -11.81 2.45 0.08
C SER A 111 -11.38 3.64 0.93
N SER A 112 -11.79 4.84 0.50
CA SER A 112 -11.55 6.10 1.20
C SER A 112 -12.79 6.99 1.11
N ASP A 113 -13.14 7.58 2.26
CA ASP A 113 -14.17 8.62 2.43
C ASP A 113 -13.69 10.01 2.03
N ALA A 114 -12.41 10.16 1.67
CA ALA A 114 -11.87 11.43 1.21
C ALA A 114 -12.46 11.84 -0.14
N ALA A 115 -12.71 13.15 -0.31
CA ALA A 115 -13.21 13.76 -1.54
C ALA A 115 -14.53 13.14 -2.07
N THR A 116 -15.47 12.78 -1.21
CA THR A 116 -16.81 12.29 -1.61
C THR A 116 -17.85 13.40 -1.67
N ALA A 117 -18.88 13.22 -2.51
CA ALA A 117 -20.13 13.98 -2.47
C ALA A 117 -21.31 13.06 -2.85
N ALA A 118 -22.54 13.43 -2.49
CA ALA A 118 -23.73 12.59 -2.73
C ALA A 118 -23.97 12.26 -4.22
N TRP A 119 -23.50 13.11 -5.14
CA TRP A 119 -23.60 12.93 -6.58
C TRP A 119 -22.44 12.10 -7.17
N ILE A 120 -21.36 11.87 -6.42
CA ILE A 120 -20.25 11.01 -6.83
C ILE A 120 -20.63 9.56 -6.49
N PRO A 121 -20.66 8.65 -7.48
CA PRO A 121 -20.97 7.25 -7.23
C PRO A 121 -20.01 6.61 -6.21
N ALA A 122 -20.53 5.75 -5.34
CA ALA A 122 -19.70 4.90 -4.51
C ALA A 122 -18.92 3.92 -5.41
N ALA A 123 -17.64 3.71 -5.10
CA ALA A 123 -16.86 2.65 -5.74
C ALA A 123 -17.45 1.28 -5.36
N GLN A 124 -17.64 0.39 -6.35
CA GLN A 124 -18.20 -0.96 -6.16
C GLN A 124 -17.26 -1.93 -5.44
#